data_AF-A0A815KQN0-F1
#
_entry.id   AF-A0A815KQN0-F1
#
_cell.length_a   1.000
_cell.length_b   1.000
_cell.length_c   1.000
_cell.angle_alpha   90.00
_cell.angle_beta   90.00
_cell.angle_gamma   90.00
#
_symmetry.space_group_name_H-M   'P 1'
#
loop_
_entity.id
_entity.type
_entity.pdbx_description
1 polymer ?
#
loop_
_entity_poly.entity_id
_entity_poly.type
_entity_poly.pdbx_seq_one_letter_code
_entity_poly.pdbx_strand_id
1 'polypeptide(L)'
;MAPKRTATTTTISEPSATLAESSSGFAFEVRLVESPRHNGTIHPPIHFLSLSAKGNQNQLTTPLTPETNVQQNLAKLEEDRQVLQEKSVQKLNTAEIDLALLFKLVSRVPNATDKLKEIVEVHIHQMGIDAIERISDSALNNPKLYVETILNIHTKFLKLVKEAFNSEQDFTTALDKACAKFINNNAVTITAGNTTKSPELLVQYCNTLLRKGGRRHRSRRRIQSNYVIFNYIENKDVFLKFYRKMFAKRLVGQLCASDDYEELMMSKLKLACGFDYTLELQQMFQDICISKTLTDQYRTYCGRNHIHDIVMVLKSNS
;
A
#
# COMPACT_ATOMS: atom_id res chain seq x y z
N MET A 1 -73.79 53.60 -27.19
CA MET A 1 -73.73 52.99 -25.84
C MET A 1 -72.27 52.72 -25.50
N ALA A 2 -71.75 53.32 -24.44
CA ALA A 2 -70.55 52.82 -23.75
C ALA A 2 -71.02 52.22 -22.41
N PRO A 3 -70.36 51.17 -21.88
CA PRO A 3 -69.48 51.44 -20.73
C PRO A 3 -68.22 50.54 -20.58
N LYS A 4 -67.15 51.20 -20.11
CA LYS A 4 -66.16 50.86 -19.04
C LYS A 4 -65.52 49.45 -18.90
N ARG A 5 -64.17 49.50 -18.92
CA ARG A 5 -63.14 48.99 -17.98
C ARG A 5 -63.28 47.56 -17.42
N THR A 6 -62.20 46.78 -17.52
CA THR A 6 -61.23 46.51 -16.42
C THR A 6 -60.05 45.65 -16.90
N ALA A 7 -58.85 45.99 -16.44
CA ALA A 7 -57.65 45.16 -16.56
C ALA A 7 -57.75 43.99 -15.56
N THR A 8 -57.35 42.79 -15.98
CA THR A 8 -57.21 41.63 -15.09
C THR A 8 -55.80 41.09 -15.23
N THR A 9 -54.98 41.41 -14.23
CA THR A 9 -53.68 40.80 -13.95
C THR A 9 -53.92 39.36 -13.51
N THR A 10 -53.46 38.38 -14.28
CA THR A 10 -53.40 36.99 -13.83
C THR A 10 -51.94 36.60 -13.63
N THR A 11 -51.59 36.53 -12.35
CA THR A 11 -50.35 36.05 -11.77
C THR A 11 -50.07 34.61 -12.20
N ILE A 12 -48.92 34.38 -12.82
CA ILE A 12 -48.38 33.04 -13.08
C ILE A 12 -47.76 32.53 -11.77
N SER A 13 -48.30 31.42 -11.29
CA SER A 13 -47.88 30.66 -10.12
C SER A 13 -46.50 30.01 -10.34
N GLU A 14 -45.51 30.36 -9.52
CA GLU A 14 -44.23 29.65 -9.41
C GLU A 14 -44.40 28.27 -8.75
N PRO A 15 -43.62 27.25 -9.16
CA PRO A 15 -43.65 25.93 -8.52
C PRO A 15 -42.93 25.96 -7.17
N SER A 16 -43.59 25.42 -6.14
CA SER A 16 -43.09 25.29 -4.77
C SER A 16 -41.86 24.37 -4.70
N ALA A 17 -40.74 24.87 -4.17
CA ALA A 17 -39.57 24.07 -3.85
C ALA A 17 -39.75 23.35 -2.50
N THR A 18 -39.60 22.03 -2.52
CA THR A 18 -39.68 21.14 -1.37
C THR A 18 -38.48 21.34 -0.43
N LEU A 19 -38.74 21.68 0.84
CA LEU A 19 -37.74 21.74 1.91
C LEU A 19 -37.28 20.31 2.28
N ALA A 20 -35.99 20.02 2.14
CA ALA A 20 -35.36 18.86 2.77
C ALA A 20 -34.74 19.31 4.09
N GLU A 21 -35.27 18.86 5.22
CA GLU A 21 -34.71 19.12 6.55
C GLU A 21 -33.47 18.26 6.80
N SER A 22 -32.31 18.90 6.98
CA SER A 22 -31.11 18.27 7.56
C SER A 22 -31.08 18.54 9.07
N SER A 23 -30.70 17.53 9.86
CA SER A 23 -30.63 17.54 11.34
C SER A 23 -29.51 18.41 11.95
N SER A 24 -29.01 19.40 11.22
CA SER A 24 -28.23 20.51 11.75
C SER A 24 -29.02 21.78 11.46
N GLY A 25 -29.36 22.57 12.49
CA GLY A 25 -30.31 23.70 12.43
C GLY A 25 -29.90 24.91 11.58
N PHE A 26 -29.41 24.69 10.36
CA PHE A 26 -29.08 25.72 9.38
C PHE A 26 -29.99 25.54 8.16
N ALA A 27 -30.95 26.45 8.00
CA ALA A 27 -31.73 26.57 6.78
C ALA A 27 -30.95 27.39 5.75
N PHE A 28 -30.76 26.83 4.55
CA PHE A 28 -30.16 27.54 3.41
C PHE A 28 -31.25 27.99 2.44
N GLU A 29 -31.23 29.27 2.06
CA GLU A 29 -32.17 29.86 1.09
C GLU A 29 -31.43 30.07 -0.24
N VAL A 30 -31.91 29.45 -1.32
CA VAL A 30 -31.35 29.61 -2.67
C VAL A 30 -32.09 30.74 -3.39
N ARG A 31 -31.38 31.80 -3.77
CA ARG A 31 -31.95 32.90 -4.56
C ARG A 31 -31.27 33.01 -5.92
N LEU A 32 -32.08 33.14 -6.97
CA LEU A 32 -31.64 33.55 -8.30
C LEU A 32 -31.37 35.05 -8.29
N VAL A 33 -30.14 35.46 -8.61
CA VAL A 33 -29.76 36.88 -8.70
C VAL A 33 -29.36 37.19 -10.15
N GLU A 34 -30.02 38.17 -10.76
CA GLU A 34 -29.62 38.72 -12.06
C GLU A 34 -28.55 39.81 -11.88
N SER A 35 -27.53 39.81 -12.74
CA SER A 35 -26.47 40.83 -12.73
C SER A 35 -26.94 42.17 -13.33
N PRO A 36 -26.47 43.33 -12.84
CA PRO A 36 -26.80 44.62 -13.43
C PRO A 36 -26.17 44.76 -14.82
N ARG A 37 -26.96 45.20 -15.80
CA ARG A 37 -26.49 45.50 -17.16
C ARG A 37 -25.52 46.69 -17.11
N HIS A 38 -24.25 46.47 -17.43
CA HIS A 38 -23.34 47.54 -17.81
C HIS A 38 -23.39 47.74 -19.33
N ASN A 39 -23.39 49.02 -19.73
CA ASN A 39 -23.65 49.55 -21.06
C ASN A 39 -23.32 48.63 -22.26
N GLY A 40 -24.35 48.34 -23.07
CA GLY A 40 -24.22 48.31 -24.52
C GLY A 40 -23.83 47.00 -25.21
N THR A 41 -23.61 45.87 -24.52
CA THR A 41 -23.24 44.62 -25.19
C THR A 41 -24.18 43.47 -24.80
N ILE A 42 -24.83 42.84 -25.78
CA ILE A 42 -25.79 41.75 -25.60
C ILE A 42 -25.01 40.43 -25.46
N HIS A 43 -24.89 39.91 -24.24
CA HIS A 43 -24.54 38.51 -23.97
C HIS A 43 -25.73 37.81 -23.28
N PRO A 44 -25.92 36.49 -23.47
CA PRO A 44 -26.98 35.74 -22.81
C PRO A 44 -26.77 35.72 -21.28
N PRO A 45 -27.85 35.69 -20.47
CA PRO A 45 -27.77 35.79 -19.02
C PRO A 45 -27.03 34.59 -18.41
N ILE A 46 -26.01 34.87 -17.60
CA ILE A 46 -25.32 33.87 -16.78
C ILE A 46 -26.00 33.85 -15.41
N HIS A 47 -26.65 32.73 -15.08
CA HIS A 47 -27.25 32.51 -13.77
C HIS A 47 -26.19 32.05 -12.77
N PHE A 48 -26.00 32.80 -11.68
CA PHE A 48 -25.15 32.38 -10.56
C PHE A 48 -26.02 31.90 -9.39
N LEU A 49 -25.68 30.74 -8.83
CA LEU A 49 -26.26 30.24 -7.57
C LEU A 49 -25.52 30.92 -6.41
N SER A 50 -26.24 31.74 -5.65
CA SER A 50 -25.73 32.39 -4.43
C SER A 50 -26.31 31.67 -3.21
N LEU A 51 -25.45 31.16 -2.34
CA LEU A 51 -25.83 30.67 -1.00
C LEU A 51 -25.55 31.78 0.02
N SER A 52 -26.58 32.20 0.76
CA SER A 52 -26.45 33.13 1.88
C SER A 52 -26.92 32.47 3.17
N ALA A 53 -26.07 32.47 4.19
CA ALA A 53 -26.40 32.01 5.53
C ALA A 53 -26.91 33.19 6.37
N LYS A 54 -28.15 33.13 6.87
CA LYS A 54 -28.66 34.09 7.86
C LYS A 54 -28.09 33.72 9.23
N GLY A 55 -27.04 34.43 9.65
CA GLY A 55 -26.52 34.38 11.01
C GLY A 55 -27.42 35.18 11.97
N ASN A 56 -27.81 34.54 13.06
CA ASN A 56 -28.62 35.12 14.13
C ASN A 56 -27.86 36.29 14.79
N GLN A 57 -28.42 37.49 14.75
CA GLN A 57 -27.91 38.63 15.54
C GLN A 57 -28.25 38.41 17.00
N ASN A 58 -27.23 38.22 17.84
CA ASN A 58 -27.07 38.80 19.18
C ASN A 58 -26.10 37.95 20.01
N GLN A 59 -24.85 38.39 20.11
CA GLN A 59 -24.16 38.52 21.39
C GLN A 59 -22.86 39.31 21.22
N LEU A 60 -22.72 40.28 22.10
CA LEU A 60 -21.63 41.25 22.18
C LEU A 60 -20.39 40.55 22.73
N THR A 61 -19.36 40.34 21.91
CA THR A 61 -17.99 40.06 22.41
C THR A 61 -16.99 40.91 21.65
N THR A 62 -16.17 41.59 22.44
CA THR A 62 -15.02 42.46 22.21
C THR A 62 -14.21 42.29 20.91
N PRO A 63 -13.54 43.37 20.42
CA PRO A 63 -12.78 43.34 19.18
C PRO A 63 -11.57 42.41 19.30
N LEU A 64 -11.61 41.27 18.63
CA LEU A 64 -10.46 40.37 18.46
C LEU A 64 -9.46 41.01 17.50
N THR A 65 -8.18 40.99 17.88
CA THR A 65 -7.07 41.56 17.11
C THR A 65 -6.88 40.84 15.77
N PRO A 66 -6.34 41.53 14.75
CA PRO A 66 -6.17 40.97 13.39
C PRO A 66 -5.30 39.69 13.33
N GLU A 67 -4.49 39.41 14.34
CA GLU A 67 -3.67 38.19 14.44
C GLU A 67 -4.48 36.92 14.71
N THR A 68 -5.59 37.01 15.46
CA THR A 68 -6.45 35.85 15.76
C THR A 68 -7.22 35.38 14.53
N ASN A 69 -7.58 36.31 13.64
CA ASN A 69 -8.19 36.01 12.35
C ASN A 69 -7.23 35.28 11.39
N VAL A 70 -5.94 35.64 11.39
CA VAL A 70 -4.95 34.95 10.54
C VAL A 70 -4.74 33.52 11.01
N GLN A 71 -4.62 33.28 12.32
CA GLN A 71 -4.49 31.93 12.87
C GLN A 71 -5.74 31.07 12.67
N GLN A 72 -6.94 31.62 12.84
CA GLN A 72 -8.18 30.90 12.53
C GLN A 72 -8.32 30.59 11.04
N ASN A 73 -7.93 31.50 10.16
CA ASN A 73 -7.97 31.28 8.71
C ASN A 73 -6.91 30.25 8.26
N LEU A 74 -5.72 30.24 8.88
CA LEU A 74 -4.70 29.23 8.63
C LEU A 74 -5.15 27.83 9.09
N ALA A 75 -5.71 27.72 10.30
CA ALA A 75 -6.24 26.45 10.81
C ALA A 75 -7.38 25.92 9.92
N LYS A 76 -8.24 26.81 9.41
CA LYS A 76 -9.34 26.45 8.52
C LYS A 76 -8.86 26.05 7.12
N LEU A 77 -7.80 26.69 6.62
CA LEU A 77 -7.12 26.28 5.38
C LEU A 77 -6.41 24.93 5.52
N GLU A 78 -5.86 24.62 6.70
CA GLU A 78 -5.27 23.31 6.99
C GLU A 78 -6.34 22.22 7.10
N GLU A 79 -7.47 22.51 7.73
CA GLU A 79 -8.62 21.62 7.81
C GLU A 79 -9.22 21.36 6.43
N ASP A 80 -9.41 22.40 5.61
CA ASP A 80 -9.86 22.26 4.21
C ASP A 80 -8.85 21.48 3.36
N ARG A 81 -7.55 21.66 3.57
CA ARG A 81 -6.49 20.89 2.90
C ARG A 81 -6.54 19.42 3.31
N GLN A 82 -6.75 19.13 4.59
CA GLN A 82 -6.85 17.78 5.12
C GLN A 82 -8.11 17.08 4.61
N VAL A 83 -9.25 17.77 4.55
CA VAL A 83 -10.50 17.26 3.97
C VAL A 83 -10.37 17.02 2.46
N LEU A 84 -9.64 17.86 1.73
CA LEU A 84 -9.38 17.64 0.30
C LEU A 84 -8.45 16.43 0.08
N GLN A 85 -7.48 16.24 0.97
CA GLN A 85 -6.58 15.08 0.98
C GLN A 85 -7.34 13.79 1.31
N GLU A 86 -8.20 13.81 2.32
CA GLU A 86 -9.07 12.69 2.69
C GLU A 86 -10.06 12.36 1.57
N LYS A 87 -10.73 13.35 0.98
CA LYS A 87 -11.67 13.14 -0.14
C LYS A 87 -10.99 12.62 -1.40
N SER A 88 -9.75 13.04 -1.67
CA SER A 88 -8.97 12.51 -2.80
C SER A 88 -8.49 11.08 -2.53
N VAL A 89 -8.08 10.76 -1.30
CA VAL A 89 -7.74 9.40 -0.85
C VAL A 89 -8.95 8.46 -0.88
N GLN A 90 -10.14 8.95 -0.50
CA GLN A 90 -11.38 8.16 -0.55
C GLN A 90 -11.88 7.92 -1.97
N LYS A 91 -11.70 8.88 -2.90
CA LYS A 91 -12.04 8.67 -4.33
C LYS A 91 -11.12 7.66 -5.02
N LEU A 92 -9.87 7.52 -4.58
CA LEU A 92 -8.95 6.49 -5.10
C LEU A 92 -9.42 5.06 -4.81
N ASN A 93 -10.29 4.86 -3.81
CA ASN A 93 -10.85 3.54 -3.48
C ASN A 93 -11.90 3.02 -4.48
N THR A 94 -12.35 3.83 -5.45
CA THR A 94 -13.48 3.44 -6.34
C THR A 94 -13.19 3.23 -7.82
N ALA A 95 -11.98 3.45 -8.35
CA ALA A 95 -11.81 3.35 -9.80
C ALA A 95 -10.37 3.10 -10.30
N GLU A 96 -10.06 1.83 -10.63
CA GLU A 96 -8.90 1.49 -11.49
C GLU A 96 -8.99 2.22 -12.86
N ILE A 97 -10.21 2.53 -13.32
CA ILE A 97 -10.49 3.20 -14.60
C ILE A 97 -10.29 4.73 -14.50
N ASP A 98 -10.64 5.37 -13.39
CA ASP A 98 -10.52 6.82 -13.24
C ASP A 98 -9.07 7.24 -13.00
N LEU A 99 -8.24 6.38 -12.43
CA LEU A 99 -6.81 6.64 -12.22
C LEU A 99 -6.02 6.75 -13.52
N ALA A 100 -6.34 5.92 -14.52
CA ALA A 100 -5.71 5.99 -15.84
C ALA A 100 -6.11 7.28 -16.59
N LEU A 101 -7.38 7.67 -16.47
CA LEU A 101 -7.88 8.94 -17.02
C LEU A 101 -7.27 10.15 -16.30
N LEU A 102 -7.19 10.08 -14.96
CA LEU A 102 -6.55 11.09 -14.14
C LEU A 102 -5.08 11.24 -14.53
N PHE A 103 -4.35 10.14 -14.71
CA PHE A 103 -2.97 10.16 -15.18
C PHE A 103 -2.84 10.84 -16.55
N LYS A 104 -3.70 10.50 -17.51
CA LYS A 104 -3.70 11.10 -18.86
C LYS A 104 -4.01 12.60 -18.86
N LEU A 105 -4.81 13.07 -17.88
CA LEU A 105 -5.12 14.49 -17.70
C LEU A 105 -3.96 15.23 -16.99
N VAL A 106 -3.41 14.62 -15.93
CA VAL A 106 -2.33 15.16 -15.11
C VAL A 106 -1.01 15.21 -15.87
N SER A 107 -0.74 14.25 -16.76
CA SER A 107 0.49 14.20 -17.55
C SER A 107 0.64 15.36 -18.54
N ARG A 108 -0.45 16.08 -18.82
CA ARG A 108 -0.45 17.27 -19.69
C ARG A 108 -0.09 18.55 -18.94
N VAL A 109 -0.08 18.52 -17.61
CA VAL A 109 0.17 19.69 -16.77
C VAL A 109 1.55 19.56 -16.12
N PRO A 110 2.47 20.50 -16.36
CA PRO A 110 3.78 20.49 -15.70
C PRO A 110 3.62 20.58 -14.17
N ASN A 111 4.43 19.83 -13.42
CA ASN A 111 4.41 19.69 -11.95
C ASN A 111 3.19 18.98 -11.34
N ALA A 112 2.17 18.61 -12.12
CA ALA A 112 1.01 17.89 -11.59
C ALA A 112 1.31 16.39 -11.38
N THR A 113 2.18 15.81 -12.23
CA THR A 113 2.64 14.42 -12.11
C THR A 113 3.37 14.19 -10.79
N ASP A 114 4.18 15.15 -10.31
CA ASP A 114 4.91 15.03 -9.05
C ASP A 114 3.97 14.95 -7.84
N LYS A 115 2.93 15.80 -7.83
CA LYS A 115 1.89 15.74 -6.78
C LYS A 115 1.12 14.43 -6.81
N LEU A 116 0.80 13.91 -8.01
CA LEU A 116 0.12 12.63 -8.13
C LEU A 116 0.99 11.48 -7.60
N LYS A 117 2.30 11.49 -7.85
CA LYS A 117 3.23 10.52 -7.30
C LYS A 117 3.24 10.54 -5.77
N GLU A 118 3.30 11.72 -5.18
CA GLU A 118 3.26 11.89 -3.72
C GLU A 118 1.95 11.35 -3.13
N ILE A 119 0.80 11.66 -3.73
CA ILE A 119 -0.51 11.17 -3.29
C ILE A 119 -0.58 9.64 -3.39
N VAL A 120 -0.10 9.06 -4.49
CA VAL A 120 -0.07 7.60 -4.69
C VAL A 120 0.85 6.93 -3.67
N GLU A 121 2.04 7.49 -3.40
CA GLU A 121 2.97 6.97 -2.40
C GLU A 121 2.33 6.94 -1.00
N VAL A 122 1.71 8.06 -0.59
CA VAL A 122 1.02 8.17 0.71
C VAL A 122 -0.13 7.17 0.80
N HIS A 123 -0.94 7.04 -0.26
CA HIS A 123 -2.06 6.12 -0.29
C HIS A 123 -1.62 4.65 -0.18
N ILE A 124 -0.57 4.25 -0.91
CA ILE A 124 -0.01 2.89 -0.83
C ILE A 124 0.52 2.61 0.57
N HIS A 125 1.24 3.56 1.14
CA HIS A 125 1.79 3.45 2.49
C HIS A 125 0.69 3.26 3.55
N GLN A 126 -0.34 4.11 3.53
CA GLN A 126 -1.46 4.01 4.46
C GLN A 126 -2.20 2.69 4.30
N MET A 127 -2.46 2.26 3.06
CA MET A 127 -3.12 0.98 2.81
C MET A 127 -2.30 -0.22 3.27
N GLY A 128 -0.97 -0.13 3.14
CA GLY A 128 -0.01 -1.08 3.69
C GLY A 128 -0.13 -1.21 5.21
N ILE A 129 -0.07 -0.09 5.92
CA ILE A 129 -0.16 -0.03 7.39
C ILE A 129 -1.50 -0.56 7.86
N ASP A 130 -2.62 -0.04 7.34
CA ASP A 130 -3.96 -0.44 7.77
C ASP A 130 -4.19 -1.94 7.57
N ALA A 131 -3.66 -2.52 6.49
CA ALA A 131 -3.82 -3.94 6.22
C ALA A 131 -3.03 -4.80 7.22
N ILE A 132 -1.82 -4.38 7.61
CA ILE A 132 -1.02 -5.07 8.61
C ILE A 132 -1.62 -4.88 10.01
N GLU A 133 -2.15 -3.70 10.32
CA GLU A 133 -2.79 -3.40 11.60
C GLU A 133 -4.00 -4.31 11.86
N ARG A 134 -4.87 -4.50 10.85
CA ARG A 134 -6.02 -5.42 10.93
C ARG A 134 -5.67 -6.87 11.24
N ILE A 135 -4.44 -7.29 10.94
CA ILE A 135 -3.98 -8.67 11.16
C ILE A 135 -2.93 -8.77 12.28
N SER A 136 -2.59 -7.66 12.94
CA SER A 136 -1.42 -7.55 13.83
C SER A 136 -1.39 -8.64 14.91
N ASP A 137 -2.52 -8.88 15.59
CA ASP A 137 -2.66 -9.89 16.65
C ASP A 137 -2.37 -11.33 16.16
N SER A 138 -2.83 -11.66 14.96
CA SER A 138 -2.66 -12.99 14.36
C SER A 138 -1.34 -13.15 13.61
N ALA A 139 -0.82 -12.05 13.05
CA ALA A 139 0.35 -12.03 12.19
C ALA A 139 1.66 -12.31 12.95
N LEU A 140 1.74 -11.94 14.24
CA LEU A 140 2.91 -12.19 15.09
C LEU A 140 3.34 -13.66 15.12
N ASN A 141 2.37 -14.57 15.08
CA ASN A 141 2.58 -16.02 15.12
C ASN A 141 2.25 -16.71 13.80
N ASN A 142 1.84 -15.96 12.78
CA ASN A 142 1.44 -16.52 11.48
C ASN A 142 2.23 -15.87 10.33
N PRO A 143 3.45 -16.37 10.04
CA PRO A 143 4.30 -15.85 8.96
C PRO A 143 3.63 -15.85 7.60
N LYS A 144 2.77 -16.85 7.34
CA LYS A 144 2.05 -16.97 6.07
C LYS A 144 1.06 -15.82 5.89
N LEU A 145 0.23 -15.55 6.91
CA LEU A 145 -0.74 -14.46 6.87
C LEU A 145 -0.04 -13.12 6.66
N TYR A 146 1.05 -12.87 7.39
CA TYR A 146 1.84 -11.64 7.29
C TYR A 146 2.38 -11.42 5.86
N VAL A 147 3.13 -12.39 5.34
CA VAL A 147 3.78 -12.26 4.02
C VAL A 147 2.75 -12.24 2.89
N GLU A 148 1.69 -13.04 2.95
CA GLU A 148 0.63 -13.04 1.92
C GLU A 148 -0.11 -11.70 1.87
N THR A 149 -0.33 -11.05 3.02
CA THR A 149 -0.95 -9.72 3.06
C THR A 149 -0.09 -8.67 2.36
N ILE A 150 1.21 -8.64 2.65
CA ILE A 150 2.16 -7.75 1.97
C ILE A 150 2.19 -8.02 0.47
N LEU A 151 2.25 -9.30 0.07
CA LEU A 151 2.24 -9.68 -1.35
C LEU A 151 0.96 -9.24 -2.07
N ASN A 152 -0.19 -9.34 -1.42
CA ASN A 152 -1.47 -8.93 -2.02
C ASN A 152 -1.49 -7.43 -2.29
N ILE A 153 -1.02 -6.62 -1.34
CA ILE A 153 -0.93 -5.16 -1.48
C ILE A 153 0.04 -4.79 -2.59
N HIS A 154 1.26 -5.33 -2.56
CA HIS A 154 2.26 -5.10 -3.59
C HIS A 154 1.73 -5.49 -4.99
N THR A 155 1.09 -6.66 -5.12
CA THR A 155 0.55 -7.12 -6.42
C THR A 155 -0.59 -6.24 -6.92
N LYS A 156 -1.47 -5.78 -6.02
CA LYS A 156 -2.57 -4.85 -6.34
C LYS A 156 -2.02 -3.55 -6.91
N PHE A 157 -1.07 -2.93 -6.23
CA PHE A 157 -0.52 -1.64 -6.66
C PHE A 157 0.44 -1.77 -7.84
N LEU A 158 1.17 -2.88 -7.97
CA LEU A 158 1.96 -3.16 -9.16
C LEU A 158 1.07 -3.29 -10.41
N LYS A 159 -0.08 -3.97 -10.29
CA LYS A 159 -1.08 -4.06 -11.37
C LYS A 159 -1.59 -2.67 -11.73
N LEU A 160 -1.93 -1.85 -10.72
CA LEU A 160 -2.36 -0.46 -10.92
C LEU A 160 -1.29 0.36 -11.63
N VAL A 161 -0.02 0.28 -11.23
CA VAL A 161 1.08 1.00 -11.90
C VAL A 161 1.25 0.56 -13.35
N LYS A 162 1.10 -0.74 -13.62
CA LYS A 162 1.20 -1.29 -14.96
C LYS A 162 0.04 -0.84 -15.86
N GLU A 163 -1.18 -0.88 -15.37
CA GLU A 163 -2.39 -0.62 -16.16
C GLU A 163 -2.74 0.86 -16.24
N ALA A 164 -2.66 1.60 -15.14
CA ALA A 164 -3.05 3.01 -15.07
C ALA A 164 -1.91 3.98 -15.45
N PHE A 165 -0.66 3.63 -15.13
CA PHE A 165 0.51 4.49 -15.36
C PHE A 165 1.48 3.95 -16.43
N ASN A 166 1.08 2.91 -17.17
CA ASN A 166 1.87 2.30 -18.25
C ASN A 166 3.32 1.94 -17.83
N SER A 167 3.50 1.49 -16.58
CA SER A 167 4.82 1.16 -16.02
C SER A 167 5.85 2.30 -16.05
N GLU A 168 5.39 3.54 -15.87
CA GLU A 168 6.28 4.68 -15.66
C GLU A 168 7.25 4.44 -14.49
N GLN A 169 8.52 4.78 -14.71
CA GLN A 169 9.60 4.49 -13.77
C GLN A 169 9.42 5.25 -12.45
N ASP A 170 8.88 6.47 -12.53
CA ASP A 170 8.65 7.30 -11.36
C ASP A 170 7.59 6.70 -10.42
N PHE A 171 6.50 6.15 -10.98
CA PHE A 171 5.44 5.51 -10.18
C PHE A 171 5.89 4.16 -9.63
N THR A 172 6.72 3.43 -10.38
CA THR A 172 7.36 2.21 -9.88
C THR A 172 8.26 2.53 -8.68
N THR A 173 9.04 3.61 -8.78
CA THR A 173 9.90 4.08 -7.67
C THR A 173 9.08 4.54 -6.46
N ALA A 174 7.93 5.20 -6.68
CA ALA A 174 7.02 5.60 -5.60
C ALA A 174 6.40 4.38 -4.89
N LEU A 175 5.99 3.36 -5.66
CA LEU A 175 5.54 2.08 -5.11
C LEU A 175 6.63 1.42 -4.26
N ASP A 176 7.86 1.33 -4.79
CA ASP A 176 9.00 0.73 -4.08
C ASP A 176 9.31 1.45 -2.77
N LYS A 177 9.29 2.80 -2.77
CA LYS A 177 9.48 3.61 -1.57
C LYS A 177 8.37 3.39 -0.53
N ALA A 178 7.11 3.37 -0.96
CA ALA A 178 5.99 3.11 -0.06
C ALA A 178 6.09 1.70 0.55
N CYS A 179 6.39 0.68 -0.26
CA CYS A 179 6.61 -0.69 0.19
C CYS A 179 7.75 -0.80 1.20
N ALA A 180 8.91 -0.20 0.93
CA ALA A 180 10.02 -0.18 1.88
C ALA A 180 9.60 0.45 3.22
N LYS A 181 8.90 1.59 3.20
CA LYS A 181 8.47 2.27 4.43
C LYS A 181 7.55 1.40 5.30
N PHE A 182 6.45 0.86 4.75
CA PHE A 182 5.51 0.10 5.58
C PHE A 182 6.00 -1.31 5.96
N ILE A 183 6.89 -1.93 5.18
CA ILE A 183 7.43 -3.25 5.51
C ILE A 183 8.39 -3.16 6.70
N ASN A 184 9.20 -2.10 6.76
CA ASN A 184 10.16 -1.88 7.84
C ASN A 184 9.55 -1.18 9.05
N ASN A 185 8.43 -0.45 8.88
CA ASN A 185 7.69 0.18 9.96
C ASN A 185 6.18 -0.13 9.86
N ASN A 186 5.71 -1.05 10.71
CA ASN A 186 4.31 -1.44 10.81
C ASN A 186 3.92 -1.84 12.24
N ALA A 187 2.62 -2.07 12.43
CA ALA A 187 2.06 -2.52 13.71
C ALA A 187 2.81 -3.73 14.28
N VAL A 188 3.18 -4.73 13.47
CA VAL A 188 3.90 -5.94 13.94
C VAL A 188 5.30 -5.62 14.46
N THR A 189 6.05 -4.74 13.80
CA THR A 189 7.36 -4.29 14.28
C THR A 189 7.26 -3.43 15.54
N ILE A 190 6.19 -2.63 15.64
CA ILE A 190 5.92 -1.77 16.81
C ILE A 190 5.55 -2.65 18.01
N THR A 191 4.62 -3.59 17.86
CA THR A 191 4.20 -4.51 18.93
C THR A 191 5.34 -5.42 19.38
N ALA A 192 6.22 -5.84 18.46
CA ALA A 192 7.41 -6.62 18.81
C ALA A 192 8.53 -5.78 19.44
N GLY A 193 8.42 -4.45 19.44
CA GLY A 193 9.42 -3.52 19.95
C GLY A 193 10.74 -3.52 19.16
N ASN A 194 10.79 -4.10 17.96
CA ASN A 194 11.98 -4.14 17.12
C ASN A 194 11.66 -4.34 15.63
N THR A 195 12.55 -3.83 14.77
CA THR A 195 12.49 -3.97 13.31
C THR A 195 12.99 -5.33 12.80
N THR A 196 13.35 -6.25 13.70
CA THR A 196 13.84 -7.60 13.33
C THR A 196 12.73 -8.59 13.05
N LYS A 197 11.49 -8.26 13.44
CA LYS A 197 10.34 -9.15 13.30
C LYS A 197 9.93 -9.38 11.85
N SER A 198 9.91 -8.34 11.00
CA SER A 198 9.59 -8.51 9.57
C SER A 198 10.59 -9.44 8.86
N PRO A 199 11.92 -9.24 9.01
CA PRO A 199 12.92 -10.20 8.51
C PRO A 199 12.69 -11.63 9.02
N GLU A 200 12.42 -11.79 10.32
CA GLU A 200 12.21 -13.10 10.93
C GLU A 200 11.00 -13.82 10.33
N LEU A 201 9.84 -13.15 10.25
CA LEU A 201 8.62 -13.71 9.67
C LEU A 201 8.81 -14.08 8.19
N LEU A 202 9.52 -13.25 7.42
CA LEU A 202 9.81 -13.55 6.02
C LEU A 202 10.68 -14.82 5.91
N VAL A 203 11.70 -14.99 6.76
CA VAL A 203 12.51 -16.22 6.79
C VAL A 203 11.66 -17.43 7.18
N GLN A 204 10.79 -17.30 8.19
CA GLN A 204 9.93 -18.40 8.62
C GLN A 204 8.96 -18.83 7.52
N TYR A 205 8.42 -17.88 6.75
CA TYR A 205 7.60 -18.18 5.58
C TYR A 205 8.40 -18.88 4.48
N CYS A 206 9.61 -18.38 4.16
CA CYS A 206 10.52 -19.05 3.21
C CYS A 206 10.82 -20.50 3.64
N ASN A 207 11.14 -20.70 4.93
CA ASN A 207 11.41 -22.01 5.50
C ASN A 207 10.21 -22.97 5.36
N THR A 208 8.99 -22.46 5.57
CA THR A 208 7.76 -23.25 5.42
C THR A 208 7.55 -23.71 3.98
N LEU A 209 7.85 -22.85 2.99
CA LEU A 209 7.73 -23.21 1.57
C LEU A 209 8.76 -24.25 1.13
N LEU A 210 9.98 -24.18 1.67
CA LEU A 210 11.11 -25.02 1.26
C LEU A 210 11.18 -26.38 1.98
N ARG A 211 10.44 -26.57 3.09
CA ARG A 211 10.41 -27.85 3.86
C ARG A 211 9.52 -28.95 3.26
N LYS A 212 9.92 -30.21 3.44
CA LYS A 212 9.15 -31.45 3.14
C LYS A 212 7.86 -31.41 3.97
N GLY A 213 6.76 -30.96 3.36
CA GLY A 213 5.47 -30.71 4.04
C GLY A 213 4.71 -29.52 3.45
N GLY A 214 5.41 -28.53 2.88
CA GLY A 214 4.81 -27.35 2.23
C GLY A 214 4.18 -27.59 0.85
N ARG A 215 3.78 -28.83 0.51
CA ARG A 215 3.45 -29.26 -0.87
C ARG A 215 2.33 -28.44 -1.52
N ARG A 216 1.31 -28.00 -0.77
CA ARG A 216 0.13 -27.31 -1.32
C ARG A 216 0.38 -25.86 -1.77
N HIS A 217 1.49 -25.24 -1.34
CA HIS A 217 1.76 -23.82 -1.61
C HIS A 217 3.12 -23.56 -2.28
N ARG A 218 3.91 -24.60 -2.54
CA ARG A 218 5.22 -24.44 -3.16
C ARG A 218 5.08 -24.20 -4.65
N SER A 219 5.53 -23.03 -5.10
CA SER A 219 5.72 -22.75 -6.51
C SER A 219 6.93 -21.84 -6.72
N ARG A 220 7.56 -21.97 -7.89
CA ARG A 220 8.63 -21.07 -8.34
C ARG A 220 8.22 -19.60 -8.24
N ARG A 221 6.94 -19.29 -8.52
CA ARG A 221 6.37 -17.94 -8.39
C ARG A 221 6.39 -17.45 -6.95
N ARG A 222 5.99 -18.26 -5.96
CA ARG A 222 5.99 -17.87 -4.54
C ARG A 222 7.41 -17.57 -4.02
N ILE A 223 8.40 -18.33 -4.45
CA ILE A 223 9.82 -18.07 -4.11
C ILE A 223 10.28 -16.74 -4.70
N GLN A 224 9.91 -16.45 -5.96
CA GLN A 224 10.21 -15.16 -6.58
C GLN A 224 9.49 -14.00 -5.88
N SER A 225 8.23 -14.18 -5.47
CA SER A 225 7.48 -13.19 -4.70
C SER A 225 8.13 -12.89 -3.35
N ASN A 226 8.65 -13.90 -2.65
CA ASN A 226 9.41 -13.68 -1.41
C ASN A 226 10.69 -12.89 -1.63
N TYR A 227 11.39 -13.18 -2.73
CA TYR A 227 12.56 -12.42 -3.12
C TYR A 227 12.22 -10.93 -3.37
N VAL A 228 11.06 -10.63 -3.96
CA VAL A 228 10.60 -9.25 -4.15
C VAL A 228 10.42 -8.56 -2.80
N ILE A 229 9.76 -9.19 -1.82
CA ILE A 229 9.63 -8.61 -0.47
C ILE A 229 10.99 -8.43 0.21
N PHE A 230 11.90 -9.39 0.03
CA PHE A 230 13.26 -9.31 0.58
C PHE A 230 14.01 -8.06 0.11
N ASN A 231 13.79 -7.60 -1.13
CA ASN A 231 14.43 -6.37 -1.62
C ASN A 231 13.97 -5.10 -0.88
N TYR A 232 12.81 -5.12 -0.23
CA TYR A 232 12.31 -4.01 0.58
C TYR A 232 12.78 -4.06 2.03
N ILE A 233 13.43 -5.14 2.48
CA ILE A 233 13.94 -5.25 3.86
C ILE A 233 15.23 -4.43 3.99
N GLU A 234 15.26 -3.50 4.94
CA GLU A 234 16.45 -2.69 5.25
C GLU A 234 17.52 -3.53 5.97
N ASN A 235 17.13 -4.26 7.02
CA ASN A 235 18.02 -5.07 7.84
C ASN A 235 18.33 -6.44 7.21
N LYS A 236 19.03 -6.43 6.07
CA LYS A 236 19.39 -7.67 5.33
C LYS A 236 20.25 -8.63 6.14
N ASP A 237 21.16 -8.13 6.98
CA ASP A 237 22.04 -8.99 7.80
C ASP A 237 21.26 -9.83 8.81
N VAL A 238 20.21 -9.23 9.40
CA VAL A 238 19.29 -9.93 10.31
C VAL A 238 18.55 -11.03 9.57
N PHE A 239 18.00 -10.72 8.38
CA PHE A 239 17.38 -11.72 7.53
C PHE A 239 18.34 -12.87 7.22
N LEU A 240 19.55 -12.56 6.75
CA LEU A 240 20.55 -13.56 6.35
C LEU A 240 20.98 -14.43 7.54
N LYS A 241 21.17 -13.85 8.72
CA LYS A 241 21.50 -14.59 9.95
C LYS A 241 20.41 -15.62 10.30
N PHE A 242 19.14 -15.20 10.28
CA PHE A 242 18.02 -16.12 10.52
C PHE A 242 17.88 -17.16 9.40
N TYR A 243 18.07 -16.75 8.14
CA TYR A 243 17.98 -17.62 6.98
C TYR A 243 19.05 -18.71 7.04
N ARG A 244 20.31 -18.35 7.30
CA ARG A 244 21.44 -19.27 7.46
C ARG A 244 21.14 -20.33 8.51
N LYS A 245 20.64 -19.91 9.69
CA LYS A 245 20.25 -20.81 10.78
C LYS A 245 19.16 -21.80 10.36
N MET A 246 18.11 -21.33 9.69
CA MET A 246 17.02 -22.20 9.24
C MET A 246 17.46 -23.12 8.09
N PHE A 247 18.27 -22.63 7.17
CA PHE A 247 18.81 -23.39 6.06
C PHE A 247 19.69 -24.54 6.54
N ALA A 248 20.63 -24.28 7.45
CA ALA A 248 21.47 -25.32 8.06
C ALA A 248 20.62 -26.42 8.73
N LYS A 249 19.59 -26.03 9.52
CA LYS A 249 18.65 -26.98 10.14
C LYS A 249 17.90 -27.82 9.11
N ARG A 250 17.47 -27.21 7.98
CA ARG A 250 16.78 -27.94 6.92
C ARG A 250 17.70 -28.95 6.23
N LEU A 251 18.93 -28.56 5.97
CA LEU A 251 19.93 -29.40 5.31
C LEU A 251 20.28 -30.63 6.16
N VAL A 252 20.71 -30.40 7.40
CA VAL A 252 21.11 -31.46 8.34
C VAL A 252 19.94 -32.40 8.64
N GLY A 253 18.74 -31.86 8.84
CA GLY A 253 17.55 -32.67 9.08
C GLY A 253 16.99 -33.37 7.84
N GLN A 254 17.63 -33.23 6.68
CA GLN A 254 17.13 -33.69 5.37
C GLN A 254 15.67 -33.26 5.12
N LEU A 255 15.30 -32.06 5.59
CA LEU A 255 13.97 -31.50 5.51
C LEU A 255 13.75 -30.67 4.23
N CYS A 256 14.79 -30.44 3.43
CA CYS A 256 14.71 -29.77 2.13
C CYS A 256 13.82 -30.56 1.18
N ALA A 257 12.89 -29.89 0.52
CA ALA A 257 11.88 -30.60 -0.23
C ALA A 257 12.17 -30.78 -1.72
N SER A 258 12.99 -29.92 -2.30
CA SER A 258 13.64 -30.15 -3.59
C SER A 258 14.88 -29.27 -3.66
N ASP A 259 15.95 -29.82 -4.21
CA ASP A 259 17.24 -29.17 -4.32
C ASP A 259 17.15 -27.98 -5.31
N ASP A 260 16.38 -28.12 -6.42
CA ASP A 260 16.10 -27.03 -7.39
C ASP A 260 15.52 -25.76 -6.75
N TYR A 261 14.63 -25.91 -5.76
CA TYR A 261 14.01 -24.76 -5.10
C TYR A 261 14.95 -24.06 -4.11
N GLU A 262 15.82 -24.83 -3.45
CA GLU A 262 16.86 -24.26 -2.58
C GLU A 262 17.90 -23.53 -3.45
N GLU A 263 18.30 -24.10 -4.58
CA GLU A 263 19.21 -23.46 -5.54
C GLU A 263 18.60 -22.17 -6.13
N LEU A 264 17.31 -22.19 -6.48
CA LEU A 264 16.61 -20.99 -6.92
C LEU A 264 16.63 -19.89 -5.87
N MET A 265 16.31 -20.22 -4.61
CA MET A 265 16.31 -19.23 -3.53
C MET A 265 17.71 -18.69 -3.28
N MET A 266 18.74 -19.56 -3.31
CA MET A 266 20.14 -19.18 -3.16
C MET A 266 20.61 -18.26 -4.29
N SER A 267 20.22 -18.55 -5.54
CA SER A 267 20.47 -17.69 -6.70
C SER A 267 19.85 -16.30 -6.52
N LYS A 268 18.63 -16.21 -5.98
CA LYS A 268 17.97 -14.94 -5.68
C LYS A 268 18.68 -14.14 -4.58
N LEU A 269 19.13 -14.79 -3.52
CA LEU A 269 19.94 -14.13 -2.49
C LEU A 269 21.27 -13.63 -3.05
N LYS A 270 21.92 -14.39 -3.94
CA LYS A 270 23.16 -13.98 -4.60
C LYS A 270 22.97 -12.72 -5.45
N LEU A 271 21.83 -12.58 -6.13
CA LEU A 271 21.53 -11.37 -6.91
C LEU A 271 21.37 -10.12 -6.04
N ALA A 272 20.80 -10.24 -4.83
CA ALA A 272 20.49 -9.07 -3.99
C ALA A 272 21.56 -8.70 -2.97
N CYS A 273 22.40 -9.65 -2.56
CA CYS A 273 23.47 -9.42 -1.58
C CYS A 273 24.87 -9.58 -2.17
N GLY A 274 25.02 -10.16 -3.35
CA GLY A 274 26.32 -10.47 -3.93
C GLY A 274 26.86 -11.84 -3.53
N PHE A 275 28.04 -12.18 -4.06
CA PHE A 275 28.62 -13.51 -3.93
C PHE A 275 29.03 -13.84 -2.50
N ASP A 276 29.77 -12.94 -1.85
CA ASP A 276 30.42 -13.19 -0.56
C ASP A 276 29.42 -13.57 0.55
N TYR A 277 28.24 -12.94 0.55
CA TYR A 277 27.15 -13.24 1.48
C TYR A 277 26.54 -14.62 1.31
N THR A 278 26.61 -15.18 0.09
CA THR A 278 26.04 -16.50 -0.21
C THR A 278 27.07 -17.62 -0.19
N LEU A 279 28.35 -17.31 -0.05
CA LEU A 279 29.43 -18.30 -0.09
C LEU A 279 29.24 -19.39 0.98
N GLU A 280 28.94 -19.00 2.22
CA GLU A 280 28.71 -19.97 3.30
C GLU A 280 27.47 -20.84 3.05
N LEU A 281 26.40 -20.26 2.45
CA LEU A 281 25.21 -21.02 2.08
C LEU A 281 25.53 -22.05 0.98
N GLN A 282 26.30 -21.64 -0.02
CA GLN A 282 26.74 -22.51 -1.12
C GLN A 282 27.63 -23.65 -0.60
N GLN A 283 28.58 -23.35 0.29
CA GLN A 283 29.44 -24.35 0.91
C GLN A 283 28.63 -25.37 1.72
N MET A 284 27.71 -24.92 2.58
CA MET A 284 26.83 -25.84 3.32
C MET A 284 25.99 -26.73 2.40
N PHE A 285 25.47 -26.17 1.30
CA PHE A 285 24.70 -26.94 0.32
C PHE A 285 25.56 -28.00 -0.37
N GLN A 286 26.76 -27.61 -0.80
CA GLN A 286 27.72 -28.50 -1.45
C GLN A 286 28.19 -29.62 -0.51
N ASP A 287 28.51 -29.30 0.74
CA ASP A 287 28.92 -30.29 1.75
C ASP A 287 27.83 -31.36 1.94
N ILE A 288 26.56 -30.95 1.97
CA ILE A 288 25.42 -31.87 2.10
C ILE A 288 25.23 -32.72 0.84
N CYS A 289 25.40 -32.15 -0.35
CA CYS A 289 25.38 -32.92 -1.60
C CYS A 289 26.50 -33.98 -1.63
N ILE A 290 27.72 -33.62 -1.24
CA ILE A 290 28.84 -34.57 -1.14
C ILE A 290 28.54 -35.66 -0.10
N SER A 291 28.02 -35.27 1.06
CA SER A 291 27.63 -36.21 2.12
C SER A 291 26.57 -37.21 1.67
N LYS A 292 25.56 -36.80 0.89
CA LYS A 292 24.57 -37.71 0.30
C LYS A 292 25.26 -38.74 -0.59
N THR A 293 26.13 -38.29 -1.50
CA THR A 293 26.88 -39.18 -2.41
C THR A 293 27.77 -40.17 -1.64
N LEU A 294 28.48 -39.71 -0.61
CA LEU A 294 29.31 -40.57 0.24
C LEU A 294 28.46 -41.61 1.01
N THR A 295 27.29 -41.19 1.51
CA THR A 295 26.35 -42.10 2.18
C THR A 295 25.87 -43.20 1.23
N ASP A 296 25.58 -42.86 -0.03
CA ASP A 296 25.14 -43.84 -1.03
C ASP A 296 26.26 -44.82 -1.43
N GLN A 297 27.49 -44.34 -1.56
CA GLN A 297 28.68 -45.17 -1.77
C GLN A 297 28.92 -46.11 -0.59
N TYR A 298 28.83 -45.61 0.64
CA TYR A 298 28.98 -46.40 1.86
C TYR A 298 27.93 -47.50 1.97
N ARG A 299 26.66 -47.18 1.69
CA ARG A 299 25.56 -48.17 1.66
C ARG A 299 25.78 -49.27 0.63
N THR A 300 26.32 -48.90 -0.53
CA THR A 300 26.66 -49.87 -1.58
C THR A 300 27.79 -50.80 -1.14
N TYR A 301 28.80 -50.25 -0.45
CA TYR A 301 29.94 -51.00 0.05
C TYR A 301 29.59 -51.95 1.22
N CYS A 302 28.79 -51.50 2.19
CA CYS A 302 28.48 -52.26 3.41
C CYS A 302 27.36 -53.31 3.26
N GLY A 303 26.62 -53.32 2.15
CA GLY A 303 25.49 -54.23 1.95
C GLY A 303 24.27 -53.92 2.85
N ARG A 304 23.21 -54.74 2.73
CA ARG A 304 21.88 -54.48 3.32
C ARG A 304 21.81 -54.36 4.85
N ASN A 305 22.89 -54.59 5.59
CA ASN A 305 22.88 -54.56 7.06
C ASN A 305 23.02 -53.15 7.66
N HIS A 306 23.36 -52.13 6.87
CA HIS A 306 23.61 -50.75 7.32
C HIS A 306 22.75 -49.69 6.62
N ILE A 307 21.53 -50.05 6.19
CA ILE A 307 20.65 -49.17 5.38
C ILE A 307 20.22 -47.89 6.15
N HIS A 308 20.19 -47.95 7.49
CA HIS A 308 19.72 -46.85 8.33
C HIS A 308 20.81 -45.83 8.69
N ASP A 309 22.08 -46.14 8.43
CA ASP A 309 23.17 -45.23 8.74
C ASP A 309 23.18 -44.06 7.73
N ILE A 310 23.27 -42.84 8.27
CA ILE A 310 23.38 -41.59 7.51
C ILE A 310 24.72 -40.97 7.89
N VAL A 311 25.63 -40.87 6.92
CA VAL A 311 26.96 -40.31 7.13
C VAL A 311 26.95 -38.85 6.69
N MET A 312 26.99 -37.93 7.65
CA MET A 312 27.13 -36.50 7.37
C MET A 312 28.54 -36.01 7.60
N VAL A 313 29.22 -35.63 6.52
CA VAL A 313 30.52 -34.97 6.54
C VAL A 313 30.28 -33.48 6.33
N LEU A 314 30.52 -32.68 7.35
CA LEU A 314 30.36 -31.23 7.33
C LEU A 314 31.69 -30.58 7.70
N LYS A 315 32.05 -29.48 7.03
CA LYS A 315 33.23 -28.71 7.42
C LYS A 315 32.95 -27.96 8.73
N SER A 316 33.85 -28.10 9.69
CA SER A 316 33.88 -27.23 10.86
C SER A 316 34.60 -25.94 10.48
N ASN A 317 34.02 -24.79 10.81
CA ASN A 317 34.77 -23.53 10.78
C ASN A 317 35.69 -23.53 12.00
N SER A 318 36.97 -23.81 11.78
CA SER A 318 38.06 -23.57 12.73
C SER A 318 38.61 -22.16 12.55
#